data_AF-F4MRB6-F1
#
_entry.id   AF-F4MRB6-F1
#
_cell.length_a   1.000
_cell.length_b   1.000
_cell.length_c   1.000
_cell.angle_alpha   90.00
_cell.angle_beta   90.00
_cell.angle_gamma   90.00
#
_symmetry.space_group_name_H-M   'P 1'
#
loop_
_entity.id
_entity.type
_entity.pdbx_description
1 polymer ?
#
loop_
_entity_poly.entity_id
_entity_poly.type
_entity_poly.pdbx_seq_one_letter_code
_entity_poly.pdbx_strand_id
1 'polypeptide(L)'
;MSYLNASKNKKAPKTKKETIKLVIKWLKVFGFLFILVSMLWGCVQMYQAQYSVNQIVDMTGKSVYAPGVSFEIILSSLGEKGSKVHHFVYDKGNYFEYGYNAITSWKETFKLTQSPFYGFFVYPTAWVLAGMVRLFSGTLNPLLDKSSQLSYGISAIFAIFLTTLLIKGITLSFGWKSQINQEKMQDIQLKIADIQAKYKDKKDMQSKQKQQLEIQALYKKENMSQFSALAGSFAPLPFLFAIYAIVRSTRALKIAAVGPIALIEGPWQQITSGNYIYIIILAIYLPLQAVSMLLPTLLQMKKQKSITLTEAQKKSRKKQLIMQVVMMFVFIIIIVSVATGVCIYWIFSSVLQIIQTYAFYLYNEKRRKAGNQERQRRLRQMERMNLK
;
A
#
# COMPACT_ATOMS: atom_id res chain seq x y z
N MET A 1 27.71 24.47 -26.14
CA MET A 1 28.49 23.97 -24.99
C MET A 1 28.62 25.06 -23.91
N SER A 2 27.53 25.48 -23.24
CA SER A 2 27.57 26.59 -22.25
C SER A 2 27.60 26.10 -20.77
N TYR A 3 27.58 24.79 -20.54
CA TYR A 3 27.48 24.18 -19.20
C TYR A 3 28.82 23.69 -18.62
N LEU A 4 29.96 24.00 -19.26
CA LEU A 4 31.29 23.49 -18.88
C LEU A 4 32.21 24.51 -18.16
N ASN A 5 31.72 25.69 -17.78
CA ASN A 5 32.55 26.65 -17.04
C ASN A 5 32.51 26.39 -15.52
N ALA A 6 33.42 25.55 -15.04
CA ALA A 6 33.57 25.17 -13.63
C ALA A 6 34.38 26.17 -12.77
N SER A 7 34.53 27.43 -13.20
CA SER A 7 35.46 28.40 -12.59
C SER A 7 34.80 29.60 -11.87
N LYS A 8 33.50 29.57 -11.55
CA LYS A 8 32.86 30.59 -10.69
C LYS A 8 31.82 29.97 -9.78
N ASN A 9 32.25 29.30 -8.72
CA ASN A 9 31.37 28.97 -7.60
C ASN A 9 32.18 28.84 -6.29
N LYS A 10 32.79 29.95 -5.85
CA LYS A 10 33.04 30.13 -4.41
C LYS A 10 31.67 30.16 -3.74
N LYS A 11 31.23 29.03 -3.19
CA LYS A 11 29.94 28.91 -2.48
C LYS A 11 29.94 29.94 -1.35
N ALA A 12 29.14 31.00 -1.49
CA ALA A 12 28.82 31.90 -0.39
C ALA A 12 28.35 31.07 0.82
N PRO A 13 28.64 31.50 2.07
CA PRO A 13 28.19 30.79 3.25
C PRO A 13 26.66 30.66 3.20
N LYS A 14 26.17 29.41 3.26
CA LYS A 14 24.73 29.12 3.14
C LYS A 14 23.97 29.91 4.18
N THR A 15 22.97 30.66 3.75
CA THR A 15 22.12 31.43 4.65
C THR A 15 21.42 30.50 5.66
N LYS A 16 21.08 30.99 6.86
CA LYS A 16 20.36 30.21 7.90
C LYS A 16 19.08 29.53 7.36
N LYS A 17 18.42 30.12 6.36
CA LYS A 17 17.25 29.54 5.68
C LYS A 17 17.63 28.34 4.79
N GLU A 18 18.78 28.36 4.14
CA GLU A 18 19.25 27.25 3.31
C GLU A 18 19.75 26.06 4.13
N THR A 19 20.41 26.32 5.28
CA THR A 19 20.79 25.26 6.21
C THR A 19 19.56 24.57 6.82
N ILE A 20 18.55 25.34 7.26
CA ILE A 20 17.27 24.78 7.74
C ILE A 20 16.59 23.93 6.67
N LYS A 21 16.50 24.42 5.42
CA LYS A 21 15.92 23.63 4.31
C LYS A 21 16.69 22.33 4.07
N LEU A 22 18.02 22.36 4.19
CA LEU A 22 18.87 21.19 4.03
C LEU A 22 18.66 20.18 5.16
N VAL A 23 18.57 20.64 6.41
CA VAL A 23 18.25 19.79 7.58
C VAL A 23 16.88 19.13 7.42
N ILE A 24 15.85 19.89 7.06
CA ILE A 24 14.49 19.33 6.84
C ILE A 24 14.51 18.29 5.71
N LYS A 25 15.28 18.53 4.64
CA LYS A 25 15.42 17.57 3.54
C LYS A 25 16.05 16.27 4.03
N TRP A 26 17.16 16.35 4.77
CA TRP A 26 17.82 15.16 5.31
C TRP A 26 16.97 14.44 6.34
N LEU A 27 16.27 15.17 7.21
CA LEU A 27 15.34 14.58 8.19
C LEU A 27 14.22 13.78 7.51
N LYS A 28 13.69 14.26 6.38
CA LYS A 28 12.72 13.50 5.57
C LYS A 28 13.33 12.23 4.96
N VAL A 29 14.57 12.30 4.48
CA VAL A 29 15.28 11.15 3.89
C VAL A 29 15.59 10.10 4.96
N PHE A 30 16.12 10.52 6.11
CA PHE A 30 16.38 9.62 7.24
C PHE A 30 15.09 9.02 7.79
N GLY A 31 14.02 9.81 7.94
CA GLY A 31 12.71 9.29 8.35
C GLY A 31 12.17 8.25 7.37
N PHE A 32 12.29 8.50 6.06
CA PHE A 32 11.91 7.53 5.03
C PHE A 32 12.71 6.24 5.13
N LEU A 33 14.04 6.34 5.23
CA LEU A 33 14.94 5.18 5.32
C LEU A 33 14.70 4.40 6.62
N PHE A 34 14.47 5.09 7.73
CA PHE A 34 14.11 4.48 9.01
C PHE A 34 12.83 3.66 8.89
N ILE A 35 11.76 4.23 8.32
CA ILE A 35 10.50 3.50 8.11
C ILE A 35 10.73 2.27 7.23
N LEU A 36 11.52 2.39 6.16
CA LEU A 36 11.80 1.29 5.25
C LEU A 36 12.57 0.15 5.92
N VAL A 37 13.69 0.46 6.57
CA VAL A 37 14.51 -0.55 7.28
C VAL A 37 13.71 -1.17 8.42
N SER A 38 12.98 -0.34 9.18
CA SER A 38 12.11 -0.82 10.25
C SER A 38 11.02 -1.75 9.74
N MET A 39 10.39 -1.42 8.61
CA MET A 39 9.35 -2.25 7.99
C MET A 39 9.93 -3.57 7.51
N LEU A 40 11.06 -3.56 6.80
CA LEU A 40 11.73 -4.80 6.37
C LEU A 40 12.11 -5.69 7.55
N TRP A 41 12.64 -5.11 8.62
CA TRP A 41 12.93 -5.84 9.86
C TRP A 41 11.67 -6.42 10.49
N GLY A 42 10.59 -5.64 10.57
CA GLY A 42 9.29 -6.14 11.02
C GLY A 42 8.76 -7.29 10.16
N CYS A 43 8.88 -7.22 8.84
CA CYS A 43 8.49 -8.30 7.94
C CYS A 43 9.28 -9.59 8.20
N VAL A 44 10.59 -9.51 8.45
CA VAL A 44 11.41 -10.68 8.81
C VAL A 44 10.93 -11.30 10.13
N GLN A 45 10.60 -10.47 11.12
CA GLN A 45 10.11 -10.95 12.42
C GLN A 45 8.80 -11.72 12.32
N MET A 46 7.90 -11.35 11.40
CA MET A 46 6.63 -12.07 11.19
C MET A 46 6.81 -13.55 10.84
N TYR A 47 8.00 -13.96 10.38
CA TYR A 47 8.32 -15.34 10.02
C TYR A 47 9.26 -16.02 11.03
N GLN A 48 9.64 -15.34 12.12
CA GLN A 48 10.36 -15.97 13.22
C GLN A 48 9.41 -16.81 14.06
N ALA A 49 9.86 -17.98 14.52
CA ALA A 49 9.01 -18.95 15.23
C ALA A 49 8.27 -18.38 16.47
N GLN A 50 8.84 -17.37 17.13
CA GLN A 50 8.25 -16.70 18.31
C GLN A 50 7.11 -15.72 17.97
N TYR A 51 7.07 -15.22 16.74
CA TYR A 51 6.13 -14.17 16.28
C TYR A 51 5.29 -14.63 15.08
N SER A 52 5.54 -15.82 14.56
CA SER A 52 4.76 -16.45 13.52
C SER A 52 3.40 -16.86 14.06
N VAL A 53 2.36 -16.58 13.29
CA VAL A 53 1.01 -17.11 13.53
C VAL A 53 0.90 -18.42 12.75
N ASN A 54 0.88 -19.52 13.49
CA ASN A 54 0.90 -20.87 12.92
C ASN A 54 -0.48 -21.52 13.07
N GLN A 55 -0.77 -22.43 12.15
CA GLN A 55 -1.94 -23.29 12.27
C GLN A 55 -1.66 -24.38 13.31
N ILE A 56 -2.74 -24.80 13.95
CA ILE A 56 -2.75 -25.96 14.84
C ILE A 56 -3.56 -27.08 14.19
N VAL A 57 -3.20 -28.32 14.51
CA VAL A 57 -4.02 -29.48 14.17
C VAL A 57 -5.09 -29.62 15.25
N ASP A 58 -6.36 -29.53 14.86
CA ASP A 58 -7.49 -29.73 15.77
C ASP A 58 -7.74 -31.21 16.07
N MET A 59 -8.71 -31.51 16.94
CA MET A 59 -9.08 -32.89 17.30
C MET A 59 -9.61 -33.71 16.12
N THR A 60 -9.98 -33.08 15.01
CA THR A 60 -10.44 -33.74 13.78
C THR A 60 -9.30 -33.98 12.79
N GLY A 61 -8.06 -33.61 13.14
CA GLY A 61 -6.90 -33.72 12.27
C GLY A 61 -6.78 -32.59 11.25
N LYS A 62 -7.63 -31.55 11.32
CA LYS A 62 -7.62 -30.43 10.37
C LYS A 62 -6.70 -29.31 10.86
N SER A 63 -5.94 -28.73 9.94
CA SER A 63 -5.15 -27.52 10.22
C SER A 63 -6.05 -26.29 10.25
N VAL A 64 -6.13 -25.62 11.40
CA VAL A 64 -6.97 -24.45 11.65
C VAL A 64 -6.20 -23.38 12.42
N TYR A 65 -6.59 -22.12 12.27
CA TYR A 65 -6.12 -21.07 13.17
C TYR A 65 -7.01 -20.99 14.42
N ALA A 66 -6.38 -20.88 15.59
CA ALA A 66 -7.07 -20.74 16.87
C ALA A 66 -6.55 -19.55 17.69
N PRO A 67 -7.40 -18.91 18.51
CA PRO A 67 -6.95 -17.92 19.49
C PRO A 67 -6.19 -18.60 20.64
N GLY A 68 -5.36 -17.85 21.37
CA GLY A 68 -4.65 -18.38 22.54
C GLY A 68 -3.49 -19.35 22.26
N VAL A 69 -3.10 -19.47 20.99
CA VAL A 69 -1.91 -20.20 20.52
C VAL A 69 -1.09 -19.33 19.57
N SER A 70 0.20 -19.63 19.45
CA SER A 70 1.19 -18.89 18.68
C SER A 70 1.29 -17.42 19.11
N PHE A 71 1.67 -16.55 18.18
CA PHE A 71 1.74 -15.11 18.43
C PHE A 71 0.36 -14.45 18.42
N GLU A 72 0.07 -13.61 19.43
CA GLU A 72 -1.20 -12.90 19.55
C GLU A 72 -1.02 -11.46 20.08
N ILE A 73 -1.77 -10.51 19.53
CA ILE A 73 -1.91 -9.15 20.06
C ILE A 73 -3.24 -9.10 20.80
N ILE A 74 -3.16 -8.81 22.10
CA ILE A 74 -4.31 -8.65 22.98
C ILE A 74 -4.33 -7.20 23.44
N LEU A 75 -5.45 -6.53 23.26
CA LEU A 75 -5.57 -5.12 23.58
C LEU A 75 -6.28 -4.97 24.92
N SER A 76 -5.56 -5.29 25.99
CA SER A 76 -6.09 -5.21 27.36
C SER A 76 -6.57 -3.79 27.72
N SER A 77 -5.96 -2.76 27.12
CA SER A 77 -6.41 -1.36 27.24
C SER A 77 -7.84 -1.13 26.73
N LEU A 78 -8.34 -1.99 25.85
CA LEU A 78 -9.70 -1.95 25.32
C LEU A 78 -10.63 -2.97 26.01
N GLY A 79 -10.18 -3.65 27.07
CA GLY A 79 -10.95 -4.67 27.78
C GLY A 79 -11.00 -6.03 27.08
N GLU A 80 -10.11 -6.28 26.11
CA GLU A 80 -9.97 -7.60 25.48
C GLU A 80 -9.35 -8.58 26.48
N LYS A 81 -10.04 -9.72 26.68
CA LYS A 81 -9.57 -10.81 27.54
C LYS A 81 -9.00 -11.90 26.66
N GLY A 82 -7.77 -12.30 26.94
CA GLY A 82 -7.18 -13.46 26.31
C GLY A 82 -6.28 -14.24 27.26
N SER A 83 -6.24 -15.54 27.00
CA SER A 83 -5.47 -16.52 27.77
C SER A 83 -4.90 -17.55 26.81
N LYS A 84 -3.83 -18.22 27.26
CA LYS A 84 -3.31 -19.41 26.59
C LYS A 84 -4.42 -20.45 26.49
N VAL A 85 -4.52 -21.11 25.35
CA VAL A 85 -5.37 -22.28 25.14
C VAL A 85 -4.45 -23.47 24.95
N HIS A 86 -4.66 -24.51 25.76
CA HIS A 86 -3.81 -25.69 25.79
C HIS A 86 -4.16 -26.60 24.60
N HIS A 87 -3.37 -26.51 23.53
CA HIS A 87 -3.43 -27.41 22.39
C HIS A 87 -2.17 -28.25 22.31
N PHE A 88 -2.34 -29.55 22.05
CA PHE A 88 -1.25 -30.51 21.99
C PHE A 88 -1.16 -31.13 20.60
N VAL A 89 0.06 -31.31 20.10
CA VAL A 89 0.36 -32.09 18.90
C VAL A 89 1.15 -33.33 19.29
N TYR A 90 0.79 -34.46 18.72
CA TYR A 90 1.54 -35.70 18.88
C TYR A 90 2.56 -35.80 17.75
N ASP A 91 3.84 -35.76 18.09
CA ASP A 91 4.94 -35.92 17.13
C ASP A 91 5.98 -36.90 17.69
N LYS A 92 6.37 -37.90 16.89
CA LYS A 92 7.39 -38.91 17.21
C LYS A 92 7.29 -39.51 18.62
N GLY A 93 6.08 -39.86 19.06
CA GLY A 93 5.88 -40.53 20.36
C GLY A 93 5.72 -39.59 21.56
N ASN A 94 5.82 -38.27 21.38
CA ASN A 94 5.70 -37.29 22.45
C ASN A 94 4.60 -36.25 22.15
N TYR A 95 3.96 -35.74 23.20
CA TYR A 95 3.04 -34.63 23.10
C TYR A 95 3.78 -33.31 23.29
N PHE A 96 3.67 -32.42 22.32
CA PHE A 96 4.18 -31.05 22.39
C PHE A 96 3.02 -30.07 22.51
N GLU A 97 3.09 -29.16 23.46
CA GLU A 97 2.10 -28.08 23.56
C GLU A 97 2.47 -26.94 22.61
N TYR A 98 1.48 -26.39 21.89
CA TYR A 98 1.71 -25.20 21.09
C TYR A 98 2.13 -24.01 21.97
N GLY A 99 3.20 -23.33 21.56
CA GLY A 99 3.67 -22.12 22.23
C GLY A 99 2.63 -21.00 22.19
N TYR A 100 2.68 -20.10 23.16
CA TYR A 100 1.84 -18.92 23.21
C TYR A 100 2.66 -17.69 23.58
N ASN A 101 2.65 -16.69 22.71
CA ASN A 101 3.38 -15.44 22.90
C ASN A 101 2.44 -14.27 22.65
N ALA A 102 2.04 -13.60 23.71
CA ALA A 102 1.06 -12.51 23.64
C ALA A 102 1.72 -11.16 23.95
N ILE A 103 1.34 -10.14 23.19
CA ILE A 103 1.66 -8.74 23.51
C ILE A 103 0.39 -8.06 23.98
N THR A 104 0.43 -7.48 25.17
CA THR A 104 -0.73 -6.84 25.80
C THR A 104 -0.68 -5.31 25.76
N SER A 105 0.54 -4.75 25.74
CA SER A 105 0.76 -3.30 25.85
C SER A 105 1.70 -2.75 24.78
N TRP A 106 1.59 -1.45 24.53
CA TRP A 106 2.44 -0.75 23.57
C TRP A 106 3.92 -0.82 23.95
N LYS A 107 4.24 -0.67 25.24
CA LYS A 107 5.61 -0.76 25.77
C LYS A 107 6.18 -2.17 25.60
N GLU A 108 5.38 -3.19 25.90
CA GLU A 108 5.74 -4.59 25.73
C GLU A 108 6.02 -4.93 24.27
N THR A 109 5.30 -4.30 23.33
CA THR A 109 5.55 -4.46 21.89
C THR A 109 7.00 -4.19 21.52
N PHE A 110 7.55 -3.05 21.95
CA PHE A 110 8.95 -2.71 21.67
C PHE A 110 9.93 -3.67 22.36
N LYS A 111 9.61 -4.13 23.58
CA LYS A 111 10.48 -5.00 24.35
C LYS A 111 10.57 -6.40 23.77
N LEU A 112 9.42 -7.01 23.44
CA LEU A 112 9.36 -8.38 22.92
C LEU A 112 9.80 -8.41 21.47
N THR A 113 9.11 -7.66 20.60
CA THR A 113 9.42 -7.70 19.16
C THR A 113 10.77 -7.07 18.85
N GLN A 114 11.27 -6.11 19.63
CA GLN A 114 12.48 -5.33 19.25
C GLN A 114 12.36 -4.69 17.84
N SER A 115 11.13 -4.46 17.36
CA SER A 115 10.88 -3.85 16.06
C SER A 115 10.14 -2.53 16.21
N PRO A 116 10.75 -1.42 15.75
CA PRO A 116 10.04 -0.14 15.70
C PRO A 116 8.81 -0.20 14.78
N PHE A 117 8.74 -1.13 13.83
CA PHE A 117 7.58 -1.27 12.93
C PHE A 117 6.38 -1.84 13.68
N TYR A 118 6.61 -2.83 14.54
CA TYR A 118 5.56 -3.36 15.40
C TYR A 118 5.04 -2.30 16.36
N GLY A 119 5.95 -1.52 16.97
CA GLY A 119 5.57 -0.45 17.88
C GLY A 119 4.87 0.74 17.21
N PHE A 120 5.34 1.23 16.06
CA PHE A 120 4.79 2.44 15.44
C PHE A 120 3.67 2.20 14.43
N PHE A 121 3.58 1.01 13.82
CA PHE A 121 2.59 0.72 12.79
C PHE A 121 1.66 -0.42 13.19
N VAL A 122 2.19 -1.60 13.58
CA VAL A 122 1.34 -2.78 13.84
C VAL A 122 0.45 -2.57 15.06
N TYR A 123 1.01 -2.27 16.23
CA TYR A 123 0.25 -2.13 17.46
C TYR A 123 -0.78 -0.98 17.42
N PRO A 124 -0.43 0.24 16.96
CA PRO A 124 -1.43 1.32 16.85
C PRO A 124 -2.54 0.99 15.86
N THR A 125 -2.22 0.33 14.73
CA THR A 125 -3.25 -0.07 13.77
C THR A 125 -4.14 -1.18 14.34
N ALA A 126 -3.59 -2.14 15.09
CA ALA A 126 -4.36 -3.15 15.82
C ALA A 126 -5.28 -2.48 16.84
N TRP A 127 -4.76 -1.53 17.61
CA TRP A 127 -5.53 -0.77 18.60
C TRP A 127 -6.69 -0.01 17.98
N VAL A 128 -6.46 0.71 16.88
CA VAL A 128 -7.52 1.41 16.15
C VAL A 128 -8.54 0.40 15.63
N LEU A 129 -8.09 -0.67 14.98
CA LEU A 129 -8.98 -1.66 14.39
C LEU A 129 -9.86 -2.32 15.45
N ALA A 130 -9.30 -2.85 16.53
CA ALA A 130 -10.07 -3.46 17.60
C ALA A 130 -10.93 -2.43 18.35
N GLY A 131 -10.46 -1.18 18.48
CA GLY A 131 -11.28 -0.08 18.98
C GLY A 131 -12.56 0.09 18.15
N MET A 132 -12.44 0.05 16.82
CA MET A 132 -13.60 0.09 15.92
C MET A 132 -14.45 -1.17 16.01
N VAL A 133 -13.85 -2.35 16.16
CA VAL A 133 -14.61 -3.60 16.41
C VAL A 133 -15.48 -3.42 17.65
N ARG A 134 -14.89 -3.03 18.79
CA ARG A 134 -15.59 -2.77 20.04
C ARG A 134 -16.70 -1.73 19.89
N LEU A 135 -16.46 -0.70 19.08
CA LEU A 135 -17.43 0.37 18.82
C LEU A 135 -18.70 -0.17 18.14
N PHE A 136 -18.55 -1.11 17.20
CA PHE A 136 -19.67 -1.70 16.46
C PHE A 136 -20.30 -2.92 17.16
N SER A 137 -19.49 -3.77 17.80
CA SER A 137 -19.95 -5.00 18.46
C SER A 137 -20.34 -4.81 19.93
N GLY A 138 -19.97 -3.68 20.54
CA GLY A 138 -20.08 -3.44 21.99
C GLY A 138 -19.07 -4.19 22.86
N THR A 139 -18.43 -5.25 22.34
CA THR A 139 -17.51 -6.12 23.09
C THR A 139 -16.39 -6.69 22.21
N LEU A 140 -15.21 -6.90 22.80
CA LEU A 140 -14.11 -7.65 22.17
C LEU A 140 -14.12 -9.14 22.55
N ASN A 141 -15.06 -9.54 23.40
CA ASN A 141 -15.19 -10.90 23.91
C ASN A 141 -16.61 -11.40 23.58
N PRO A 142 -16.90 -11.72 22.31
CA PRO A 142 -18.22 -12.19 21.91
C PRO A 142 -18.53 -13.54 22.55
N LEU A 143 -19.82 -13.80 22.80
CA LEU A 143 -20.30 -15.11 23.23
C LEU A 143 -20.14 -16.14 22.09
N LEU A 144 -20.07 -17.42 22.44
CA LEU A 144 -19.88 -18.52 21.47
C LEU A 144 -21.13 -18.87 20.66
N ASP A 145 -22.27 -18.20 20.89
CA ASP A 145 -23.49 -18.45 20.11
C ASP A 145 -23.38 -17.91 18.67
N LYS A 146 -24.08 -18.57 17.74
CA LYS A 146 -24.01 -18.26 16.30
C LYS A 146 -24.40 -16.82 15.98
N SER A 147 -25.35 -16.24 16.72
CA SER A 147 -25.84 -14.88 16.46
C SER A 147 -24.82 -13.82 16.86
N SER A 148 -24.23 -13.98 18.06
CA SER A 148 -23.17 -13.10 18.56
C SER A 148 -21.95 -13.16 17.66
N GLN A 149 -21.55 -14.36 17.22
CA GLN A 149 -20.43 -14.54 16.32
C GLN A 149 -20.67 -13.86 14.96
N LEU A 150 -21.86 -14.02 14.38
CA LEU A 150 -22.20 -13.36 13.11
C LEU A 150 -22.17 -11.83 13.23
N SER A 151 -22.82 -11.27 14.26
CA SER A 151 -22.82 -9.82 14.52
C SER A 151 -21.42 -9.28 14.79
N TYR A 152 -20.59 -10.04 15.49
CA TYR A 152 -19.20 -9.70 15.75
C TYR A 152 -18.35 -9.71 14.47
N GLY A 153 -18.51 -10.73 13.61
CA GLY A 153 -17.85 -10.77 12.30
C GLY A 153 -18.25 -9.61 11.39
N ILE A 154 -19.54 -9.26 11.35
CA ILE A 154 -20.03 -8.09 10.58
C ILE A 154 -19.40 -6.81 11.14
N SER A 155 -19.35 -6.66 12.45
CA SER A 155 -18.68 -5.54 13.14
C SER A 155 -17.20 -5.46 12.76
N ALA A 156 -16.52 -6.59 12.65
CA ALA A 156 -15.14 -6.67 12.19
C ALA A 156 -14.96 -6.21 10.73
N ILE A 157 -15.89 -6.55 9.83
CA ILE A 157 -15.87 -6.04 8.45
C ILE A 157 -16.00 -4.51 8.42
N PHE A 158 -16.94 -3.94 9.18
CA PHE A 158 -17.09 -2.49 9.28
C PHE A 158 -15.86 -1.80 9.90
N ALA A 159 -15.25 -2.43 10.91
CA ALA A 159 -14.01 -1.97 11.51
C ALA A 159 -12.86 -1.97 10.50
N ILE A 160 -12.73 -3.02 9.67
CA ILE A 160 -11.76 -3.08 8.57
C ILE A 160 -12.03 -1.96 7.57
N PHE A 161 -13.28 -1.75 7.15
CA PHE A 161 -13.65 -0.67 6.23
C PHE A 161 -13.24 0.72 6.76
N LEU A 162 -13.61 1.04 8.01
CA LEU A 162 -13.33 2.35 8.59
C LEU A 162 -11.83 2.56 8.83
N THR A 163 -11.12 1.51 9.26
CA THR A 163 -9.65 1.54 9.37
C THR A 163 -9.00 1.77 8.00
N THR A 164 -9.53 1.13 6.95
CA THR A 164 -9.06 1.35 5.56
C THR A 164 -9.27 2.80 5.13
N LEU A 165 -10.44 3.37 5.44
CA LEU A 165 -10.76 4.77 5.13
C LEU A 165 -9.79 5.73 5.83
N LEU A 166 -9.48 5.49 7.11
CA LEU A 166 -8.50 6.27 7.87
C LEU A 166 -7.10 6.17 7.26
N ILE A 167 -6.63 4.96 6.95
CA ILE A 167 -5.33 4.74 6.30
C ILE A 167 -5.26 5.45 4.95
N LYS A 168 -6.31 5.34 4.12
CA LYS A 168 -6.40 6.04 2.83
C LYS A 168 -6.39 7.56 3.02
N GLY A 169 -7.08 8.09 4.04
CA GLY A 169 -7.05 9.50 4.38
C GLY A 169 -5.65 10.00 4.74
N ILE A 170 -4.95 9.27 5.63
CA ILE A 170 -3.58 9.59 6.05
C ILE A 170 -2.63 9.54 4.86
N THR A 171 -2.64 8.43 4.11
CA THR A 171 -1.76 8.24 2.95
C THR A 171 -2.05 9.23 1.83
N LEU A 172 -3.31 9.62 1.63
CA LEU A 172 -3.71 10.67 0.70
C LEU A 172 -3.16 12.04 1.12
N SER A 173 -3.25 12.40 2.40
CA SER A 173 -2.70 13.67 2.91
C SER A 173 -1.19 13.77 2.67
N PHE A 174 -0.44 12.68 2.92
CA PHE A 174 1.00 12.64 2.61
C PHE A 174 1.28 12.59 1.11
N GLY A 175 0.44 11.88 0.34
CA GLY A 175 0.60 11.62 -1.09
C GLY A 175 0.02 12.70 -2.01
N TRP A 176 -0.67 13.71 -1.49
CA TRP A 176 -1.46 14.66 -2.30
C TRP A 176 -0.70 15.28 -3.47
N LYS A 177 0.50 15.79 -3.20
CA LYS A 177 1.37 16.37 -4.24
C LYS A 177 1.83 15.33 -5.26
N SER A 178 2.11 14.11 -4.81
CA SER A 178 2.48 13.01 -5.69
C SER A 178 1.34 12.65 -6.63
N GLN A 179 0.11 12.59 -6.11
CA GLN A 179 -1.10 12.29 -6.90
C GLN A 179 -1.39 13.37 -7.94
N ILE A 180 -1.30 14.66 -7.58
CA ILE A 180 -1.45 15.76 -8.55
C ILE A 180 -0.37 15.70 -9.63
N ASN A 181 0.86 15.38 -9.26
CA ASN A 181 1.97 15.32 -10.20
C ASN A 181 2.00 14.03 -11.04
N GLN A 182 1.10 13.08 -10.79
CA GLN A 182 1.05 11.82 -11.52
C GLN A 182 0.80 12.02 -13.01
N GLU A 183 0.01 13.03 -13.40
CA GLU A 183 -0.20 13.38 -14.82
C GLU A 183 1.08 13.91 -15.49
N LYS A 184 1.82 14.79 -14.80
CA LYS A 184 3.09 15.30 -15.33
C LYS A 184 4.09 14.17 -15.49
N MET A 185 4.11 13.24 -14.55
CA MET A 185 4.95 12.05 -14.62
C MET A 185 4.60 11.21 -15.86
N GLN A 186 3.33 11.04 -16.18
CA GLN A 186 2.89 10.33 -17.38
C GLN A 186 3.38 11.00 -18.67
N ASP A 187 3.31 12.33 -18.76
CA ASP A 187 3.82 13.08 -19.91
C ASP A 187 5.35 12.97 -20.01
N ILE A 188 6.05 12.96 -18.88
CA ILE A 188 7.50 12.69 -18.82
C ILE A 188 7.83 11.27 -19.31
N GLN A 189 7.04 10.25 -18.95
CA GLN A 189 7.27 8.88 -19.41
C GLN A 189 7.22 8.75 -20.94
N LEU A 190 6.35 9.52 -21.62
CA LEU A 190 6.32 9.57 -23.08
C LEU A 190 7.60 10.19 -23.66
N LYS A 191 8.07 11.31 -23.10
CA LYS A 191 9.32 11.94 -23.52
C LYS A 191 10.54 11.04 -23.25
N ILE A 192 10.51 10.27 -22.15
CA ILE A 192 11.52 9.25 -21.86
C ILE A 192 11.50 8.16 -22.94
N ALA A 193 10.33 7.76 -23.45
CA ALA A 193 10.24 6.78 -24.52
C ALA A 193 10.92 7.25 -25.81
N ASP A 194 10.79 8.54 -26.15
CA ASP A 194 11.47 9.12 -27.32
C ASP A 194 13.00 9.18 -27.12
N ILE A 195 13.46 9.54 -25.92
CA ILE A 195 14.89 9.47 -25.56
C ILE A 195 15.37 8.02 -25.65
N GLN A 196 14.61 7.05 -25.14
CA GLN A 196 14.98 5.64 -25.23
C GLN A 196 15.07 5.15 -26.68
N ALA A 197 14.18 5.62 -27.56
CA ALA A 197 14.24 5.30 -28.98
C ALA A 197 15.49 5.86 -29.67
N LYS A 198 15.90 7.10 -29.35
CA LYS A 198 17.12 7.75 -29.88
C LYS A 198 18.41 6.95 -29.62
N TYR A 199 18.44 6.18 -28.53
CA TYR A 199 19.62 5.42 -28.10
C TYR A 199 19.45 3.90 -28.24
N LYS A 200 18.34 3.41 -28.79
CA LYS A 200 17.97 1.98 -28.79
C LYS A 200 19.02 1.08 -29.45
N ASP A 201 19.65 1.56 -30.51
CA ASP A 201 20.62 0.78 -31.29
C ASP A 201 22.07 0.97 -30.79
N LYS A 202 22.27 1.79 -29.75
CA LYS A 202 23.59 2.10 -29.19
C LYS A 202 23.81 1.33 -27.88
N LYS A 203 24.64 0.29 -27.94
CA LYS A 203 24.94 -0.59 -26.79
C LYS A 203 26.19 -0.18 -26.00
N ASP A 204 26.94 0.81 -26.48
CA ASP A 204 28.16 1.28 -25.84
C ASP A 204 27.88 1.92 -24.46
N MET A 205 28.83 1.74 -23.53
CA MET A 205 28.70 2.25 -22.16
C MET A 205 28.53 3.78 -22.13
N GLN A 206 29.17 4.50 -23.04
CA GLN A 206 29.05 5.95 -23.15
C GLN A 206 27.65 6.39 -23.58
N SER A 207 27.01 5.70 -24.53
CA SER A 207 25.64 5.99 -24.96
C SER A 207 24.63 5.71 -23.86
N LYS A 208 24.82 4.66 -23.06
CA LYS A 208 23.98 4.42 -21.87
C LYS A 208 24.12 5.54 -20.84
N GLN A 209 25.33 6.03 -20.59
CA GLN A 209 25.57 7.18 -19.71
C GLN A 209 24.92 8.45 -20.27
N LYS A 210 25.07 8.74 -21.57
CA LYS A 210 24.44 9.89 -22.23
C LYS A 210 22.91 9.83 -22.17
N GLN A 211 22.33 8.65 -22.39
CA GLN A 211 20.89 8.42 -22.25
C GLN A 211 20.43 8.75 -20.82
N GLN A 212 21.15 8.26 -19.80
CA GLN A 212 20.81 8.51 -18.40
C GLN A 212 20.93 9.99 -18.03
N LEU A 213 21.94 10.69 -18.55
CA LEU A 213 22.12 12.14 -18.40
C LEU A 213 21.01 12.94 -19.08
N GLU A 214 20.58 12.56 -20.29
CA GLU A 214 19.45 13.20 -20.97
C GLU A 214 18.14 13.02 -20.19
N ILE A 215 17.89 11.82 -19.65
CA ILE A 215 16.73 11.56 -18.79
C ILE A 215 16.79 12.45 -17.53
N GLN A 216 17.94 12.54 -16.87
CA GLN A 216 18.10 13.43 -15.70
C GLN A 216 17.91 14.91 -16.05
N ALA A 217 18.42 15.36 -17.21
CA ALA A 217 18.23 16.71 -17.70
C ALA A 217 16.76 17.02 -17.98
N LEU A 218 16.01 16.05 -18.54
CA LEU A 218 14.57 16.16 -18.74
C LEU A 218 13.83 16.34 -17.40
N TYR A 219 14.14 15.53 -16.39
CA TYR A 219 13.55 15.68 -15.05
C TYR A 219 13.82 17.07 -14.44
N LYS A 220 15.06 17.57 -14.56
CA LYS A 220 15.43 18.92 -14.12
C LYS A 220 14.66 20.01 -14.88
N LYS A 221 14.54 19.88 -16.21
CA LYS A 221 13.81 20.83 -17.07
C LYS A 221 12.32 20.91 -16.70
N GLU A 222 11.71 19.77 -16.37
CA GLU A 222 10.30 19.69 -15.97
C GLU A 222 10.09 20.00 -14.47
N ASN A 223 11.14 20.41 -13.75
CA ASN A 223 11.13 20.67 -12.31
C ASN A 223 10.57 19.48 -11.49
N MET A 224 10.87 18.26 -11.94
CA MET A 224 10.45 17.02 -11.28
C MET A 224 11.65 16.23 -10.76
N SER A 225 11.48 15.61 -9.60
CA SER A 225 12.48 14.71 -9.02
C SER A 225 12.07 13.26 -9.26
N GLN A 226 12.99 12.41 -9.72
CA GLN A 226 12.79 10.96 -9.82
C GLN A 226 12.38 10.37 -8.46
N PHE A 227 12.98 10.85 -7.37
CA PHE A 227 12.68 10.40 -6.02
C PHE A 227 11.25 10.76 -5.58
N SER A 228 10.70 11.88 -6.07
CA SER A 228 9.34 12.27 -5.72
C SER A 228 8.28 11.29 -6.24
N ALA A 229 8.55 10.63 -7.37
CA ALA A 229 7.68 9.60 -7.92
C ALA A 229 7.71 8.32 -7.06
N LEU A 230 8.90 7.89 -6.65
CA LEU A 230 9.10 6.71 -5.81
C LEU A 230 8.53 6.89 -4.39
N ALA A 231 8.69 8.08 -3.81
CA ALA A 231 8.22 8.38 -2.46
C ALA A 231 6.68 8.27 -2.35
N GLY A 232 5.93 8.64 -3.39
CA GLY A 232 4.47 8.51 -3.40
C GLY A 232 3.98 7.06 -3.35
N SER A 233 4.66 6.16 -4.08
CA SER A 233 4.35 4.73 -4.07
C SER A 233 4.69 4.03 -2.75
N PHE A 234 5.57 4.63 -1.94
CA PHE A 234 6.02 4.04 -0.68
C PHE A 234 5.05 4.29 0.48
N ALA A 235 4.31 5.40 0.47
CA ALA A 235 3.44 5.78 1.59
C ALA A 235 2.42 4.70 2.01
N PRO A 236 1.80 3.92 1.09
CA PRO A 236 0.88 2.85 1.46
C PRO A 236 1.56 1.57 1.99
N LEU A 237 2.85 1.34 1.72
CA LEU A 237 3.51 0.07 2.02
C LEU A 237 3.55 -0.27 3.52
N PRO A 238 3.94 0.64 4.43
CA PRO A 238 3.96 0.33 5.86
C PRO A 238 2.58 -0.08 6.40
N PHE A 239 1.52 0.58 5.92
CA PHE A 239 0.15 0.27 6.33
C PHE A 239 -0.33 -1.07 5.75
N LEU A 240 0.07 -1.41 4.52
CA LEU A 240 -0.20 -2.70 3.92
C LEU A 240 0.35 -3.85 4.78
N PHE A 241 1.63 -3.77 5.16
CA PHE A 241 2.26 -4.78 6.02
C PHE A 241 1.69 -4.78 7.43
N ALA A 242 1.29 -3.62 7.96
CA ALA A 242 0.62 -3.54 9.26
C ALA A 242 -0.73 -4.28 9.24
N ILE A 243 -1.57 -4.06 8.22
CA ILE A 243 -2.84 -4.81 8.07
C ILE A 243 -2.58 -6.31 7.95
N TYR A 244 -1.61 -6.71 7.14
CA TYR A 244 -1.22 -8.12 6.98
C TYR A 244 -0.80 -8.76 8.32
N ALA A 245 -0.12 -8.00 9.18
CA ALA A 245 0.26 -8.44 10.51
C ALA A 245 -0.93 -8.57 11.44
N ILE A 246 -1.75 -7.52 11.56
CA ILE A 246 -2.80 -7.46 12.58
C ILE A 246 -3.97 -8.40 12.28
N VAL A 247 -4.30 -8.68 11.01
CA VAL A 247 -5.38 -9.63 10.66
C VAL A 247 -5.08 -11.03 11.19
N ARG A 248 -3.80 -11.42 11.18
CA ARG A 248 -3.39 -12.75 11.67
C ARG A 248 -3.08 -12.75 13.17
N SER A 249 -2.54 -11.66 13.70
CA SER A 249 -2.05 -11.63 15.08
C SER A 249 -3.05 -11.07 16.09
N THR A 250 -3.99 -10.21 15.70
CA THR A 250 -4.93 -9.58 16.65
C THR A 250 -6.05 -10.54 17.01
N ARG A 251 -6.21 -10.83 18.30
CA ARG A 251 -7.24 -11.75 18.81
C ARG A 251 -8.63 -11.40 18.30
N ALA A 252 -8.99 -10.12 18.34
CA ALA A 252 -10.26 -9.60 17.84
C ALA A 252 -10.58 -10.03 16.40
N LEU A 253 -9.58 -10.21 15.53
CA LEU A 253 -9.76 -10.70 14.16
C LEU A 253 -9.58 -12.21 14.01
N LYS A 254 -8.78 -12.85 14.87
CA LYS A 254 -8.64 -14.32 14.88
C LYS A 254 -9.99 -15.01 15.12
N ILE A 255 -10.78 -14.46 16.04
CA ILE A 255 -12.08 -15.03 16.42
C ILE A 255 -13.24 -14.54 15.54
N ALA A 256 -13.00 -13.58 14.65
CA ALA A 256 -14.06 -12.96 13.88
C ALA A 256 -14.44 -13.84 12.67
N ALA A 257 -15.72 -14.21 12.58
CA ALA A 257 -16.27 -15.00 11.49
C ALA A 257 -17.65 -14.48 11.05
N VAL A 258 -17.91 -14.51 9.75
CA VAL A 258 -19.20 -14.15 9.14
C VAL A 258 -19.80 -15.41 8.54
N GLY A 259 -20.73 -16.02 9.27
CA GLY A 259 -21.23 -17.35 8.94
C GLY A 259 -20.07 -18.35 8.90
N PRO A 260 -19.86 -19.09 7.79
CA PRO A 260 -18.77 -20.06 7.66
C PRO A 260 -17.42 -19.43 7.24
N ILE A 261 -17.36 -18.11 7.04
CA ILE A 261 -16.15 -17.40 6.61
C ILE A 261 -15.44 -16.85 7.83
N ALA A 262 -14.32 -17.47 8.22
CA ALA A 262 -13.42 -16.96 9.24
C ALA A 262 -12.41 -15.98 8.63
N LEU A 263 -12.19 -14.85 9.28
CA LEU A 263 -11.36 -13.76 8.73
C LEU A 263 -9.86 -14.09 8.73
N ILE A 264 -9.41 -14.99 9.60
CA ILE A 264 -8.00 -15.42 9.65
C ILE A 264 -7.66 -16.48 8.60
N GLU A 265 -8.65 -17.21 8.11
CA GLU A 265 -8.46 -18.33 7.18
C GLU A 265 -8.13 -17.83 5.76
N GLY A 266 -7.27 -18.55 5.05
CA GLY A 266 -6.87 -18.23 3.68
C GLY A 266 -7.84 -18.81 2.65
N PRO A 267 -8.28 -18.05 1.62
CA PRO A 267 -9.22 -18.55 0.62
C PRO A 267 -8.76 -19.84 -0.08
N TRP A 268 -7.48 -19.91 -0.50
CA TRP A 268 -6.95 -21.08 -1.19
C TRP A 268 -7.08 -22.35 -0.34
N GLN A 269 -6.63 -22.30 0.90
CA GLN A 269 -6.67 -23.44 1.81
C GLN A 269 -8.10 -23.90 2.06
N GLN A 270 -9.04 -22.97 2.24
CA GLN A 270 -10.43 -23.31 2.49
C GLN A 270 -11.08 -23.92 1.25
N ILE A 271 -10.80 -23.40 0.06
CA ILE A 271 -11.27 -23.95 -1.22
C ILE A 271 -10.74 -25.37 -1.44
N THR A 272 -9.43 -25.59 -1.25
CA THR A 272 -8.83 -26.94 -1.42
C THR A 272 -9.30 -27.93 -0.36
N SER A 273 -9.74 -27.43 0.80
CA SER A 273 -10.37 -28.23 1.86
C SER A 273 -11.88 -28.47 1.65
N GLY A 274 -12.43 -28.12 0.48
CA GLY A 274 -13.84 -28.33 0.12
C GLY A 274 -14.80 -27.22 0.56
N ASN A 275 -14.32 -26.14 1.17
CA ASN A 275 -15.15 -25.00 1.57
C ASN A 275 -15.20 -23.94 0.46
N TYR A 276 -16.07 -24.20 -0.52
CA TYR A 276 -16.19 -23.38 -1.73
C TYR A 276 -16.80 -21.99 -1.51
N ILE A 277 -17.31 -21.68 -0.30
CA ILE A 277 -17.89 -20.35 -0.04
C ILE A 277 -16.85 -19.22 -0.18
N TYR A 278 -15.57 -19.52 0.04
CA TYR A 278 -14.48 -18.55 -0.12
C TYR A 278 -14.27 -18.12 -1.58
N ILE A 279 -14.81 -18.85 -2.57
CA ILE A 279 -14.79 -18.44 -3.99
C ILE A 279 -15.54 -17.11 -4.17
N ILE A 280 -16.62 -16.87 -3.41
CA ILE A 280 -17.40 -15.62 -3.52
C ILE A 280 -16.53 -14.40 -3.24
N ILE A 281 -15.64 -14.49 -2.25
CA ILE A 281 -14.74 -13.40 -1.86
C ILE A 281 -13.76 -13.10 -3.00
N LEU A 282 -13.22 -14.14 -3.63
CA LEU A 282 -12.31 -13.99 -4.78
C LEU A 282 -13.05 -13.44 -6.01
N ALA A 283 -14.28 -13.90 -6.27
CA ALA A 283 -15.11 -13.45 -7.37
C ALA A 283 -15.45 -11.95 -7.26
N ILE A 284 -15.58 -11.42 -6.05
CA ILE A 284 -15.77 -9.98 -5.80
C ILE A 284 -14.44 -9.22 -5.90
N TYR A 285 -13.37 -9.74 -5.28
CA TYR A 285 -12.08 -9.05 -5.22
C TYR A 285 -11.41 -8.90 -6.59
N LEU A 286 -11.34 -9.98 -7.39
CA LEU A 286 -10.53 -10.01 -8.60
C LEU A 286 -10.96 -8.97 -9.66
N PRO A 287 -12.25 -8.85 -10.03
CA PRO A 287 -12.68 -7.81 -10.98
C PRO A 287 -12.43 -6.41 -10.44
N LEU A 288 -12.68 -6.20 -9.14
CA LEU A 288 -12.50 -4.89 -8.52
C LEU A 288 -11.03 -4.46 -8.50
N GLN A 289 -10.12 -5.38 -8.19
CA GLN A 289 -8.68 -5.15 -8.25
C GLN A 289 -8.23 -4.83 -9.68
N ALA A 290 -8.73 -5.59 -10.67
CA ALA A 290 -8.42 -5.36 -12.08
C ALA A 290 -8.81 -3.94 -12.53
N VAL A 291 -10.04 -3.52 -12.20
CA VAL A 291 -10.55 -2.17 -12.48
C VAL A 291 -9.68 -1.13 -11.78
N SER A 292 -9.42 -1.29 -10.49
CA SER A 292 -8.60 -0.36 -9.70
C SER A 292 -7.21 -0.12 -10.29
N MET A 293 -6.59 -1.18 -10.80
CA MET A 293 -5.23 -1.14 -11.33
C MET A 293 -5.16 -0.61 -12.78
N LEU A 294 -6.13 -0.95 -13.63
CA LEU A 294 -6.16 -0.53 -15.03
C LEU A 294 -6.73 0.88 -15.23
N LEU A 295 -7.62 1.34 -14.35
CA LEU A 295 -8.29 2.64 -14.44
C LEU A 295 -7.34 3.83 -14.66
N PRO A 296 -6.23 4.01 -13.91
CA PRO A 296 -5.31 5.12 -14.13
C PRO A 296 -4.75 5.17 -15.56
N THR A 297 -4.44 3.99 -16.12
CA THR A 297 -3.95 3.88 -17.49
C THR A 297 -5.06 4.16 -18.49
N LEU A 298 -6.27 3.60 -18.31
CA LEU A 298 -7.41 3.87 -19.19
C LEU A 298 -7.77 5.36 -19.26
N LEU A 299 -7.75 6.07 -18.13
CA LEU A 299 -7.99 7.51 -18.09
C LEU A 299 -6.88 8.31 -18.80
N GLN A 300 -5.62 7.89 -18.64
CA GLN A 300 -4.51 8.42 -19.43
C GLN A 300 -4.74 8.20 -20.93
N MET A 301 -5.23 7.01 -21.31
CA MET A 301 -5.49 6.68 -22.71
C MET A 301 -6.52 7.62 -23.33
N LYS A 302 -7.60 7.90 -22.60
CA LYS A 302 -8.66 8.82 -23.01
C LYS A 302 -8.12 10.24 -23.21
N LYS A 303 -7.27 10.73 -22.30
CA LYS A 303 -6.65 12.06 -22.37
C LYS A 303 -5.79 12.24 -23.63
N GLN A 304 -5.04 11.22 -24.01
CA GLN A 304 -4.03 11.31 -25.09
C GLN A 304 -4.60 10.98 -26.47
N LYS A 305 -5.91 10.68 -26.59
CA LYS A 305 -6.54 10.36 -27.88
C LYS A 305 -6.49 11.53 -28.89
N SER A 306 -6.25 12.76 -28.42
CA SER A 306 -6.08 13.95 -29.24
C SER A 306 -4.62 14.29 -29.59
N ILE A 307 -3.64 13.48 -29.17
CA ILE A 307 -2.21 13.69 -29.43
C ILE A 307 -1.73 12.57 -30.36
N THR A 308 -1.12 12.93 -31.49
CA THR A 308 -0.46 11.96 -32.37
C THR A 308 0.78 11.40 -31.67
N LEU A 309 0.71 10.14 -31.24
CA LEU A 309 1.81 9.48 -30.55
C LEU A 309 2.81 8.88 -31.55
N THR A 310 4.11 9.00 -31.25
CA THR A 310 5.18 8.31 -31.99
C THR A 310 5.07 6.79 -31.81
N GLU A 311 5.65 6.01 -32.73
CA GLU A 311 5.71 4.53 -32.59
C GLU A 311 6.42 4.10 -31.30
N ALA A 312 7.45 4.85 -30.89
CA ALA A 312 8.15 4.64 -29.61
C ALA A 312 7.23 4.83 -28.40
N GLN A 313 6.43 5.90 -28.41
CA GLN A 313 5.45 6.20 -27.35
C GLN A 313 4.35 5.14 -27.28
N LYS A 314 3.81 4.69 -28.44
CA LYS A 314 2.82 3.59 -28.50
C LYS A 314 3.38 2.30 -27.90
N LYS A 315 4.62 1.95 -28.25
CA LYS A 315 5.29 0.75 -27.72
C LYS A 315 5.53 0.83 -26.20
N SER A 316 5.99 1.98 -25.70
CA SER A 316 6.19 2.21 -24.26
C SER A 316 4.88 2.03 -23.48
N ARG A 317 3.78 2.58 -24.01
CA ARG A 317 2.45 2.44 -23.41
C ARG A 317 1.93 1.01 -23.42
N LYS A 318 2.11 0.27 -24.52
CA LYS A 318 1.77 -1.18 -24.56
C LYS A 318 2.59 -1.95 -23.52
N LYS A 319 3.89 -1.65 -23.38
CA LYS A 319 4.75 -2.26 -22.35
C LYS A 319 4.25 -1.94 -20.93
N GLN A 320 3.82 -0.70 -20.67
CA GLN A 320 3.23 -0.32 -19.38
C GLN A 320 1.96 -1.12 -19.07
N LEU A 321 1.06 -1.28 -20.04
CA LEU A 321 -0.15 -2.10 -19.89
C LEU A 321 0.17 -3.57 -19.64
N ILE A 322 1.10 -4.17 -20.40
CA ILE A 322 1.53 -5.55 -20.18
C ILE A 322 2.11 -5.73 -18.79
N MET A 323 2.96 -4.80 -18.33
CA MET A 323 3.55 -4.86 -16.99
C MET A 323 2.46 -4.79 -15.90
N GLN A 324 1.42 -3.97 -16.10
CA GLN A 324 0.29 -3.91 -15.17
C GLN A 324 -0.52 -5.21 -15.15
N VAL A 325 -0.79 -5.81 -16.31
CA VAL A 325 -1.51 -7.09 -16.39
C VAL A 325 -0.69 -8.22 -15.77
N VAL A 326 0.62 -8.29 -16.01
CA VAL A 326 1.52 -9.28 -15.37
C VAL A 326 1.50 -9.12 -13.86
N MET A 327 1.61 -7.88 -13.36
CA MET A 327 1.54 -7.61 -11.92
C MET A 327 0.16 -7.97 -11.35
N MET A 328 -0.93 -7.80 -12.09
CA MET A 328 -2.25 -8.27 -11.67
C MET A 328 -2.23 -9.77 -11.41
N PHE A 329 -1.70 -10.59 -12.31
CA PHE A 329 -1.59 -12.05 -12.10
C PHE A 329 -0.75 -12.41 -10.87
N VAL A 330 0.35 -11.70 -10.61
CA VAL A 330 1.14 -11.90 -9.38
C VAL A 330 0.30 -11.63 -8.13
N PHE A 331 -0.49 -10.55 -8.13
CA PHE A 331 -1.37 -10.25 -7.00
C PHE A 331 -2.51 -11.26 -6.82
N ILE A 332 -2.96 -11.94 -7.88
CA ILE A 332 -3.91 -13.06 -7.77
C ILE A 332 -3.29 -14.19 -6.93
N ILE A 333 -2.04 -14.56 -7.22
CA ILE A 333 -1.35 -15.63 -6.47
C ILE A 333 -1.17 -15.22 -5.00
N ILE A 334 -0.80 -13.96 -4.75
CA ILE A 334 -0.65 -13.47 -3.37
C ILE A 334 -2.00 -13.51 -2.65
N ILE A 335 -3.09 -13.03 -3.26
CA ILE A 335 -4.35 -12.88 -2.52
C ILE A 335 -4.99 -14.19 -2.11
N VAL A 336 -4.85 -15.23 -2.94
CA VAL A 336 -5.44 -16.53 -2.61
C VAL A 336 -4.74 -17.17 -1.42
N SER A 337 -3.48 -16.81 -1.17
CA SER A 337 -2.66 -17.35 -0.08
C SER A 337 -2.70 -16.55 1.23
N VAL A 338 -3.24 -15.33 1.24
CA VAL A 338 -3.34 -14.52 2.47
C VAL A 338 -4.67 -14.73 3.20
N ALA A 339 -4.74 -14.31 4.46
CA ALA A 339 -5.94 -14.37 5.27
C ALA A 339 -7.09 -13.54 4.66
N THR A 340 -8.32 -14.05 4.81
CA THR A 340 -9.54 -13.47 4.22
C THR A 340 -9.81 -12.03 4.68
N GLY A 341 -9.49 -11.68 5.91
CA GLY A 341 -9.59 -10.30 6.41
C GLY A 341 -8.69 -9.34 5.64
N VAL A 342 -7.54 -9.80 5.14
CA VAL A 342 -6.66 -9.02 4.25
C VAL A 342 -7.31 -8.87 2.87
N CYS A 343 -7.99 -9.90 2.36
CA CYS A 343 -8.78 -9.79 1.13
C CYS A 343 -9.86 -8.71 1.25
N ILE A 344 -10.60 -8.69 2.36
CA ILE A 344 -11.65 -7.69 2.62
C ILE A 344 -11.07 -6.28 2.69
N TYR A 345 -9.93 -6.11 3.37
CA TYR A 345 -9.20 -4.84 3.34
C TYR A 345 -8.85 -4.40 1.92
N TRP A 346 -8.36 -5.31 1.06
CA TRP A 346 -8.06 -4.97 -0.32
C TRP A 346 -9.30 -4.68 -1.17
N ILE A 347 -10.43 -5.33 -0.93
CA ILE A 347 -11.70 -4.98 -1.57
C ILE A 347 -12.03 -3.51 -1.28
N PHE A 348 -12.08 -3.12 0.00
CA PHE A 348 -12.38 -1.73 0.36
C PHE A 348 -11.32 -0.75 -0.15
N SER A 349 -10.04 -1.10 -0.03
CA SER A 349 -8.94 -0.29 -0.54
C SER A 349 -9.05 -0.05 -2.06
N SER A 350 -9.48 -1.06 -2.82
CA SER A 350 -9.66 -0.98 -4.26
C SER A 350 -10.87 -0.13 -4.66
N VAL A 351 -12.00 -0.23 -3.95
CA VAL A 351 -13.14 0.71 -4.13
C VAL A 351 -12.67 2.14 -3.89
N LEU A 352 -12.02 2.41 -2.75
CA LEU A 352 -11.55 3.74 -2.41
C LEU A 352 -10.50 4.25 -3.42
N GLN A 353 -9.64 3.37 -3.93
CA GLN A 353 -8.66 3.72 -4.96
C GLN A 353 -9.33 4.10 -6.29
N ILE A 354 -10.39 3.41 -6.70
CA ILE A 354 -11.18 3.74 -7.90
C ILE A 354 -11.78 5.14 -7.74
N ILE A 355 -12.47 5.37 -6.62
CA ILE A 355 -13.08 6.67 -6.28
C ILE A 355 -12.01 7.77 -6.29
N GLN A 356 -10.89 7.55 -5.59
CA GLN A 356 -9.78 8.50 -5.50
C GLN A 356 -9.20 8.82 -6.89
N THR A 357 -8.91 7.79 -7.71
CA THR A 357 -8.32 7.97 -9.04
C THR A 357 -9.26 8.76 -9.95
N TYR A 358 -10.54 8.45 -9.92
CA TYR A 358 -11.54 9.16 -10.70
C TYR A 358 -11.72 10.62 -10.21
N ALA A 359 -11.74 10.84 -8.90
CA ALA A 359 -11.81 12.17 -8.32
C ALA A 359 -10.61 13.05 -8.72
N PHE A 360 -9.39 12.51 -8.68
CA PHE A 360 -8.19 13.23 -9.14
C PHE A 360 -8.22 13.53 -10.64
N TYR A 361 -8.71 12.60 -11.46
CA TYR A 361 -8.89 12.84 -12.89
C TYR A 361 -9.84 14.02 -13.14
N LEU A 362 -11.00 14.07 -12.47
CA LEU A 362 -11.94 15.18 -12.58
C LEU A 362 -11.35 16.51 -12.07
N TYR A 363 -10.66 16.46 -10.92
CA TYR A 363 -9.99 17.62 -10.34
C TYR A 363 -8.96 18.22 -11.30
N ASN A 364 -8.09 17.38 -11.87
CA ASN A 364 -7.07 17.82 -12.82
C ASN A 364 -7.66 18.30 -14.14
N GLU A 365 -8.71 17.63 -14.65
CA GLU A 365 -9.41 18.06 -15.86
C GLU A 365 -9.98 19.48 -15.70
N LYS A 366 -10.64 19.75 -14.55
CA LYS A 366 -11.17 21.09 -14.23
C LYS A 366 -10.07 22.14 -14.18
N ARG A 367 -8.95 21.86 -13.50
CA ARG A 367 -7.80 22.77 -13.44
C ARG A 367 -7.22 23.07 -14.82
N ARG A 368 -7.11 22.06 -15.68
CA ARG A 368 -6.59 22.21 -17.04
C ARG A 368 -7.50 23.10 -17.90
N LYS A 369 -8.83 22.88 -17.85
CA LYS A 369 -9.79 23.70 -18.59
C LYS A 369 -9.71 25.16 -18.17
N ALA A 370 -9.66 25.43 -16.85
CA ALA A 370 -9.49 26.78 -16.32
C ALA A 370 -8.19 27.44 -16.82
N GLY A 371 -7.05 26.74 -16.76
CA GLY A 371 -5.77 27.27 -17.24
C GLY A 371 -5.74 27.55 -18.75
N ASN A 372 -6.36 26.69 -19.56
CA ASN A 372 -6.46 26.91 -21.01
C ASN A 372 -7.35 28.13 -21.35
N GLN A 373 -8.46 28.31 -20.64
CA GLN A 373 -9.32 29.48 -20.80
C GLN A 373 -8.60 30.77 -20.42
N GLU A 374 -7.83 30.76 -19.33
CA GLU A 374 -7.01 31.90 -18.91
C GLU A 374 -5.94 32.23 -19.95
N ARG A 375 -5.24 31.21 -20.49
CA ARG A 375 -4.27 31.40 -21.57
C ARG A 375 -4.91 32.01 -22.82
N GLN A 376 -6.09 31.54 -23.22
CA GLN A 376 -6.82 32.11 -24.36
C GLN A 376 -7.30 33.54 -24.10
N ARG A 377 -7.67 33.88 -22.86
CA ARG A 377 -7.99 35.28 -22.48
C ARG A 377 -6.76 36.18 -22.60
N ARG A 378 -5.60 35.74 -22.12
CA ARG A 378 -4.33 36.49 -22.24
C ARG A 378 -3.89 36.69 -23.69
N LEU A 379 -4.00 35.65 -24.52
CA LEU A 379 -3.67 35.76 -25.96
C LEU A 379 -4.58 36.78 -26.66
N ARG A 380 -5.90 36.73 -26.42
CA ARG A 380 -6.84 37.72 -26.97
C ARG A 380 -6.57 39.16 -26.48
N GLN A 381 -6.08 39.32 -25.25
CA GLN A 381 -5.67 40.63 -24.74
C GLN A 381 -4.39 41.14 -25.42
N MET A 382 -3.39 40.28 -25.63
CA MET A 382 -2.16 40.62 -26.36
C MET A 382 -2.47 40.99 -27.82
N GLU A 383 -3.33 40.23 -28.51
CA GLU A 383 -3.78 40.56 -29.87
C GLU A 383 -4.45 41.93 -29.93
N ARG A 384 -5.33 42.26 -28.97
CA ARG A 384 -5.98 43.57 -28.88
C ARG A 384 -5.01 44.72 -28.58
N MET A 385 -3.92 44.47 -27.86
CA MET A 385 -2.89 45.47 -27.58
C MET A 385 -1.94 45.68 -28.76
N ASN A 386 -1.68 44.66 -29.57
CA ASN A 386 -0.85 44.77 -30.78
C ASN A 386 -1.60 45.38 -31.98
N LEU A 387 -2.93 45.48 -31.90
CA LEU A 387 -3.81 46.11 -32.91
C LEU A 387 -4.08 47.60 -32.64
N LYS A 388 -3.60 48.14 -31.52
CA LYS A 388 -3.60 49.57 -31.18
C LYS A 388 -2.19 50.10 -31.25
#